data_AF-A0A841DJ14-F1
#
_entry.id   AF-A0A841DJ14-F1
#
_cell.length_a   1.000
_cell.length_b   1.000
_cell.length_c   1.000
_cell.angle_alpha   90.00
_cell.angle_beta   90.00
_cell.angle_gamma   90.00
#
_symmetry.space_group_name_H-M   'P 1'
#
loop_
_entity.id
_entity.type
_entity.pdbx_description
1 polymer ?
#
loop_
_entity_poly.entity_id
_entity_poly.type
_entity_poly.pdbx_seq_one_letter_code
_entity_poly.pdbx_strand_id
1 'polypeptide(L)'
;MKSLRATTLTVVVSLSIGSVVAVGGTAAASNPCRLPSGVLAASTLAQRSAVECGAVGRLVDAGNGVALTVQPPGSSVTMDLLFPSGDRTYTVTTDDQGRVTTASAPAPNQAANSNQPASTRQPASRQQSASKGQPVGKHPPVSQFPDLPGPTACDRSTYVLRDYKWNSPWLFRTTKGTTLATNRQRDFDAAVRRSLANLIDGHNTCGMDGRTRARGAFLGHTRTTGNFVYADGQTTCGRRDHQSVIDEGDLPGGFLEATLAWTCTWSETRHGVTRAVEADIRLNSADYNWTYDPANDPKCQPAQPPDQDRWRYDVESVVTHEMGHVYGLVNLSAIEDLNLTMYPGVRRCTGHMRTLGRGDVLGMRALYGRR
;
A
#
# COMPACT_ATOMS: atom_id res chain seq x y z
N MET A 1 -15.00 -77.53 -8.74
CA MET A 1 -16.21 -76.68 -8.89
C MET A 1 -15.81 -75.25 -8.56
N LYS A 2 -15.65 -74.38 -9.57
CA LYS A 2 -15.29 -72.96 -9.39
C LYS A 2 -16.49 -72.11 -9.81
N SER A 3 -16.98 -71.29 -8.89
CA SER A 3 -18.13 -70.39 -9.09
C SER A 3 -17.64 -69.08 -9.71
N LEU A 4 -18.06 -68.78 -10.93
CA LEU A 4 -17.88 -67.50 -11.60
C LEU A 4 -18.95 -66.52 -11.10
N ARG A 5 -18.53 -65.36 -10.56
CA ARG A 5 -19.43 -64.23 -10.30
C ARG A 5 -19.38 -63.29 -11.51
N ALA A 6 -20.55 -63.01 -12.07
CA ALA A 6 -20.74 -62.03 -13.14
C ALA A 6 -20.76 -60.63 -12.52
N THR A 7 -19.90 -59.75 -13.03
CA THR A 7 -19.85 -58.33 -12.66
C THR A 7 -20.59 -57.54 -13.73
N THR A 8 -21.76 -57.01 -13.39
CA THR A 8 -22.54 -56.13 -14.26
C THR A 8 -21.94 -54.73 -14.23
N LEU A 9 -21.44 -54.25 -15.37
CA LEU A 9 -20.89 -52.92 -15.56
C LEU A 9 -22.01 -51.98 -16.04
N THR A 10 -22.46 -51.08 -15.18
CA THR A 10 -23.46 -50.05 -15.54
C THR A 10 -22.73 -48.82 -16.07
N VAL A 11 -22.83 -48.57 -17.38
CA VAL A 11 -22.30 -47.36 -18.02
C VAL A 11 -23.39 -46.29 -17.97
N VAL A 12 -23.17 -45.24 -17.18
CA VAL A 12 -24.03 -44.05 -17.12
C VAL A 12 -23.53 -43.06 -18.18
N VAL A 13 -24.30 -42.88 -19.25
CA VAL A 13 -24.05 -41.86 -20.27
C VAL A 13 -24.77 -40.58 -19.87
N SER A 14 -24.03 -39.61 -19.35
CA SER A 14 -24.53 -38.29 -19.01
C SER A 14 -24.61 -37.43 -20.28
N LEU A 15 -25.82 -37.13 -20.76
CA LEU A 15 -26.04 -36.11 -21.79
C LEU A 15 -25.86 -34.70 -21.16
N SER A 16 -24.71 -34.09 -21.39
CA SER A 16 -24.48 -32.68 -21.07
C SER A 16 -25.07 -31.79 -22.18
N ILE A 17 -26.17 -31.11 -21.86
CA ILE A 17 -26.72 -30.02 -22.69
C ILE A 17 -25.74 -28.85 -22.58
N GLY A 18 -24.91 -28.67 -23.61
CA GLY A 18 -23.99 -27.54 -23.70
C GLY A 18 -24.75 -26.24 -23.96
N SER A 19 -24.94 -25.43 -22.92
CA SER A 19 -25.32 -24.03 -23.10
C SER A 19 -24.14 -23.28 -23.70
N VAL A 20 -24.23 -22.94 -25.00
CA VAL A 20 -23.33 -22.01 -25.65
C VAL A 20 -23.59 -20.64 -25.05
N VAL A 21 -22.78 -20.24 -24.06
CA VAL A 21 -22.77 -18.86 -23.58
C VAL A 21 -22.15 -18.05 -24.70
N ALA A 22 -22.97 -17.26 -25.40
CA ALA A 22 -22.48 -16.25 -26.33
C ALA A 22 -21.55 -15.31 -25.55
N VAL A 23 -20.25 -15.42 -25.81
CA VAL A 23 -19.25 -14.48 -25.31
C VAL A 23 -19.58 -13.16 -25.99
N GLY A 24 -20.31 -12.29 -25.28
CA GLY A 24 -20.71 -10.98 -25.80
C GLY A 24 -19.46 -10.23 -26.26
N GLY A 25 -19.37 -9.98 -27.56
CA GLY A 25 -18.34 -9.11 -28.11
C GLY A 25 -18.40 -7.79 -27.36
N THR A 26 -17.27 -7.36 -26.79
CA THR A 26 -17.11 -6.02 -26.22
C THR A 26 -17.44 -5.02 -27.31
N ALA A 27 -18.65 -4.45 -27.27
CA ALA A 27 -19.02 -3.35 -28.13
C ALA A 27 -17.93 -2.29 -28.02
N ALA A 28 -17.31 -1.94 -29.15
CA ALA A 28 -16.28 -0.91 -29.19
C ALA A 28 -16.84 0.32 -28.47
N ALA A 29 -16.21 0.70 -27.36
CA ALA A 29 -16.65 1.87 -26.59
C ALA A 29 -16.71 3.04 -27.56
N SER A 30 -17.89 3.63 -27.70
CA SER A 30 -18.05 4.86 -28.48
C SER A 30 -17.01 5.85 -27.96
N ASN A 31 -16.28 6.49 -28.86
CA ASN A 31 -15.35 7.58 -28.54
C ASN A 31 -15.91 8.87 -29.13
N PRO A 32 -17.03 9.43 -28.58
CA PRO A 32 -17.72 10.57 -29.19
C PRO A 32 -16.82 11.81 -29.24
N CYS A 33 -15.89 11.90 -28.28
CA CYS A 33 -14.94 12.99 -28.16
C CYS A 33 -13.71 12.86 -29.07
N ARG A 34 -13.57 11.76 -29.83
CA ARG A 34 -12.41 11.45 -30.68
C ARG A 34 -11.08 11.55 -29.92
N LEU A 35 -11.07 11.04 -28.68
CA LEU A 35 -9.86 10.95 -27.85
C LEU A 35 -8.77 10.16 -28.59
N PRO A 36 -7.49 10.58 -28.51
CA PRO A 36 -6.38 9.83 -29.10
C PRO A 36 -6.29 8.43 -28.49
N SER A 37 -5.62 7.49 -29.16
CA SER A 37 -5.23 6.20 -28.57
C SER A 37 -4.10 6.37 -27.55
N GLY A 38 -3.88 5.37 -26.69
CA GLY A 38 -2.82 5.37 -25.66
C GLY A 38 -3.18 6.19 -24.40
N VAL A 39 -2.14 6.58 -23.67
CA VAL A 39 -2.23 7.44 -22.47
C VAL A 39 -2.75 8.83 -22.85
N LEU A 40 -3.80 9.27 -22.16
CA LEU A 40 -4.43 10.56 -22.36
C LEU A 40 -3.68 11.65 -21.57
N ALA A 41 -3.55 12.85 -22.12
CA ALA A 41 -3.16 13.99 -21.30
C ALA A 41 -4.35 14.42 -20.42
N ALA A 42 -4.10 14.77 -19.16
CA ALA A 42 -5.14 15.28 -18.26
C ALA A 42 -5.90 16.49 -18.85
N SER A 43 -5.19 17.36 -19.59
CA SER A 43 -5.75 18.51 -20.30
C SER A 43 -6.77 18.11 -21.37
N THR A 44 -6.68 16.91 -21.96
CA THR A 44 -7.65 16.40 -22.95
C THR A 44 -9.02 16.13 -22.33
N LEU A 45 -9.08 15.88 -21.01
CA LEU A 45 -10.31 15.61 -20.25
C LEU A 45 -10.75 16.79 -19.37
N ALA A 46 -9.96 17.87 -19.27
CA ALA A 46 -10.19 18.93 -18.30
C ALA A 46 -11.52 19.68 -18.44
N GLN A 47 -12.13 19.68 -19.63
CA GLN A 47 -13.38 20.37 -19.95
C GLN A 47 -14.50 19.42 -20.42
N ARG A 48 -14.30 18.10 -20.31
CA ARG A 48 -15.26 17.12 -20.84
C ARG A 48 -15.49 16.02 -19.81
N SER A 49 -16.70 15.47 -19.78
CA SER A 49 -16.98 14.32 -18.94
C SER A 49 -16.27 13.09 -19.48
N ALA A 50 -15.51 12.40 -18.63
CA ALA A 50 -14.91 11.10 -18.94
C ALA A 50 -15.96 10.06 -19.33
N VAL A 51 -17.19 10.17 -18.81
CA VAL A 51 -18.28 9.27 -19.17
C VAL A 51 -18.74 9.55 -20.60
N GLU A 52 -19.06 10.81 -20.92
CA GLU A 52 -19.51 11.22 -22.25
C GLU A 52 -18.46 10.92 -23.33
N CYS A 53 -17.18 11.04 -22.98
CA CYS A 53 -16.08 10.76 -23.90
C CYS A 53 -15.66 9.29 -23.98
N GLY A 54 -16.25 8.39 -23.18
CA GLY A 54 -15.82 6.98 -23.11
C GLY A 54 -14.38 6.82 -22.59
N ALA A 55 -13.95 7.68 -21.67
CA ALA A 55 -12.62 7.69 -21.09
C ALA A 55 -12.49 6.86 -19.81
N VAL A 56 -13.58 6.48 -19.15
CA VAL A 56 -13.54 5.61 -17.96
C VAL A 56 -12.86 4.29 -18.28
N GLY A 57 -11.89 3.89 -17.45
CA GLY A 57 -11.05 2.71 -17.67
C GLY A 57 -9.86 2.94 -18.61
N ARG A 58 -9.72 4.13 -19.22
CA ARG A 58 -8.54 4.51 -19.99
C ARG A 58 -7.45 5.06 -19.09
N LEU A 59 -6.21 5.06 -19.58
CA LEU A 59 -5.07 5.64 -18.89
C LEU A 59 -4.98 7.15 -19.14
N VAL A 60 -4.68 7.91 -18.10
CA VAL A 60 -4.37 9.35 -18.14
C VAL A 60 -3.02 9.60 -17.47
N ASP A 61 -2.22 10.51 -18.03
CA ASP A 61 -0.97 10.96 -17.42
C ASP A 61 -1.27 11.73 -16.13
N ALA A 62 -0.89 11.12 -15.00
CA ALA A 62 -1.02 11.68 -13.67
C ALA A 62 0.17 12.59 -13.29
N GLY A 63 1.17 12.71 -14.17
CA GLY A 63 2.34 13.56 -14.01
C GLY A 63 3.65 12.78 -14.17
N ASN A 64 4.70 13.46 -14.66
CA ASN A 64 6.04 12.88 -14.85
C ASN A 64 6.04 11.58 -15.67
N GLY A 65 5.09 11.47 -16.60
CA GLY A 65 4.93 10.31 -17.47
C GLY A 65 4.24 9.12 -16.81
N VAL A 66 3.83 9.20 -15.54
CA VAL A 66 3.15 8.11 -14.84
C VAL A 66 1.68 8.10 -15.22
N ALA A 67 1.24 7.03 -15.87
CA ALA A 67 -0.17 6.87 -16.22
C ALA A 67 -0.97 6.27 -15.05
N LEU A 68 -2.25 6.63 -14.91
CA LEU A 68 -3.21 6.01 -13.99
C LEU A 68 -4.57 5.83 -14.67
N THR A 69 -5.33 4.84 -14.22
CA THR A 69 -6.65 4.54 -14.81
C THR A 69 -7.69 5.58 -14.40
N VAL A 70 -8.41 6.15 -15.36
CA VAL A 70 -9.59 7.01 -15.13
C VAL A 70 -10.68 6.18 -14.48
N GLN A 71 -11.13 6.61 -13.31
CA GLN A 71 -12.13 5.91 -12.51
C GLN A 71 -13.56 6.29 -12.93
N PRO A 72 -14.59 5.55 -12.49
CA PRO A 72 -15.97 6.00 -12.59
C PRO A 72 -16.21 7.33 -11.84
N PRO A 73 -17.27 8.10 -12.17
CA PRO A 73 -17.65 9.29 -11.42
C PRO A 73 -17.76 9.05 -9.91
N GLY A 74 -17.31 10.04 -9.14
CA GLY A 74 -17.26 9.98 -7.68
C GLY A 74 -16.21 9.01 -7.15
N SER A 75 -15.15 8.72 -7.91
CA SER A 75 -14.10 7.78 -7.51
C SER A 75 -12.70 8.33 -7.78
N SER A 76 -11.72 7.85 -7.03
CA SER A 76 -10.30 8.14 -7.26
C SER A 76 -9.45 6.89 -7.12
N VAL A 77 -8.26 6.94 -7.71
CA VAL A 77 -7.17 6.01 -7.46
C VAL A 77 -5.92 6.81 -7.11
N THR A 78 -5.28 6.43 -6.01
CA THR A 78 -3.99 6.97 -5.58
C THR A 78 -2.95 5.87 -5.68
N MET A 79 -1.81 6.20 -6.27
CA MET A 79 -0.63 5.35 -6.37
C MET A 79 0.51 5.97 -5.59
N ASP A 80 0.99 5.26 -4.58
CA ASP A 80 2.15 5.59 -3.77
C ASP A 80 3.30 4.67 -4.17
N LEU A 81 4.43 5.25 -4.56
CA LEU A 81 5.63 4.55 -4.99
C LEU A 81 6.72 4.82 -3.97
N LEU A 82 7.26 3.77 -3.38
CA LEU A 82 8.34 3.87 -2.43
C LEU A 82 9.66 3.47 -3.07
N PHE A 83 10.66 4.35 -2.97
CA PHE A 83 12.04 4.12 -3.37
C PHE A 83 12.92 4.02 -2.11
N PRO A 84 14.12 3.44 -2.20
CA PRO A 84 15.08 3.53 -1.11
C PRO A 84 15.40 4.97 -0.67
N SER A 85 15.41 5.90 -1.63
CA SER A 85 15.83 7.28 -1.43
C SER A 85 14.69 8.29 -1.24
N GLY A 86 13.42 7.87 -1.34
CA GLY A 86 12.26 8.75 -1.27
C GLY A 86 10.99 8.09 -1.80
N ASP A 87 9.99 8.89 -2.14
CA ASP A 87 8.68 8.40 -2.56
C ASP A 87 8.13 9.20 -3.74
N ARG A 88 7.04 8.74 -4.35
CA ARG A 88 6.21 9.58 -5.21
C ARG A 88 4.75 9.22 -5.02
N THR A 89 3.88 10.21 -5.03
CA THR A 89 2.45 10.01 -5.02
C THR A 89 1.81 10.56 -6.28
N TYR A 90 0.94 9.78 -6.89
CA TYR A 90 0.07 10.18 -7.99
C TYR A 90 -1.38 9.89 -7.65
N THR A 91 -2.30 10.76 -8.06
CA THR A 91 -3.73 10.56 -7.87
C THR A 91 -4.48 10.99 -9.12
N VAL A 92 -5.44 10.16 -9.52
CA VAL A 92 -6.46 10.52 -10.51
C VAL A 92 -7.81 10.48 -9.83
N THR A 93 -8.53 11.60 -9.89
CA THR A 93 -9.89 11.74 -9.37
C THR A 93 -10.84 11.99 -10.51
N THR A 94 -11.96 11.29 -10.53
CA THR A 94 -13.09 11.57 -11.42
C THR A 94 -14.26 12.01 -10.55
N ASP A 95 -14.63 13.28 -10.63
CA ASP A 95 -15.71 13.82 -9.79
C ASP A 95 -17.10 13.31 -10.22
N ASP A 96 -18.15 13.71 -9.50
CA ASP A 96 -19.52 13.26 -9.76
C ASP A 96 -20.06 13.71 -11.14
N GLN A 97 -19.44 14.71 -11.77
CA GLN A 97 -19.76 15.18 -13.12
C GLN A 97 -18.93 14.46 -14.20
N GLY A 98 -18.04 13.55 -13.79
CA GLY A 98 -17.13 12.83 -14.67
C GLY A 98 -15.91 13.65 -15.07
N ARG A 99 -15.62 14.79 -14.43
CA ARG A 99 -14.43 15.57 -14.72
C ARG A 99 -13.21 14.93 -14.07
N VAL A 100 -12.15 14.77 -14.87
CA VAL A 100 -10.90 14.16 -14.42
C VAL A 100 -9.93 15.24 -13.96
N THR A 101 -9.39 15.07 -12.76
CA THR A 101 -8.27 15.84 -12.24
C THR A 101 -7.13 14.91 -11.86
N THR A 102 -5.91 15.40 -12.00
CA THR A 102 -4.71 14.68 -11.60
C THR A 102 -3.94 15.50 -10.58
N ALA A 103 -3.29 14.82 -9.64
CA ALA A 103 -2.39 15.41 -8.68
C ALA A 103 -1.13 14.56 -8.59
N SER A 104 0.02 15.20 -8.60
CA SER A 104 1.30 14.57 -8.31
C SER A 104 1.96 15.33 -7.17
N ALA A 105 2.37 14.61 -6.13
CA ALA A 105 3.28 15.16 -5.13
C ALA A 105 4.65 14.51 -5.37
N PRO A 106 5.69 15.31 -5.68
CA PRO A 106 7.05 14.77 -5.78
C PRO A 106 7.53 14.28 -4.42
N ALA A 107 8.50 13.35 -4.44
CA ALA A 107 9.44 13.15 -3.33
C ALA A 107 9.96 14.54 -2.92
N PRO A 108 9.66 15.01 -1.72
CA PRO A 108 10.04 16.35 -1.34
C PRO A 108 11.51 16.34 -0.91
N ASN A 109 12.42 16.57 -1.87
CA ASN A 109 13.76 17.03 -1.54
C ASN A 109 13.74 18.55 -1.36
N GLN A 110 13.93 18.98 -0.11
CA GLN A 110 14.35 20.33 0.31
C GLN A 110 13.61 21.52 -0.33
N ALA A 111 12.43 21.87 0.20
CA ALA A 111 12.01 23.25 0.50
C ALA A 111 10.48 23.35 0.54
N ALA A 112 9.93 23.56 1.74
CA ALA A 112 8.97 24.63 2.01
C ALA A 112 8.40 24.46 3.43
N ASN A 113 8.97 25.22 4.35
CA ASN A 113 8.26 25.74 5.51
C ASN A 113 6.94 26.37 5.04
N SER A 114 5.79 25.95 5.59
CA SER A 114 4.79 26.86 6.19
C SER A 114 3.48 26.15 6.54
N ASN A 115 2.95 26.55 7.71
CA ASN A 115 1.57 26.41 8.18
C ASN A 115 1.17 25.13 8.92
N GLN A 116 1.74 24.96 10.12
CA GLN A 116 1.00 24.37 11.24
C GLN A 116 0.19 25.46 11.97
N PRO A 117 -1.10 25.26 12.25
CA PRO A 117 -1.78 26.01 13.29
C PRO A 117 -1.30 25.51 14.66
N ALA A 118 -0.75 26.44 15.45
CA ALA A 118 -0.35 26.20 16.82
C ALA A 118 -1.55 25.74 17.67
N SER A 119 -1.48 24.53 18.23
CA SER A 119 -2.34 24.12 19.34
C SER A 119 -1.47 23.80 20.55
N THR A 120 -1.32 24.81 21.39
CA THR A 120 -0.70 24.78 22.71
C THR A 120 -1.62 24.08 23.71
N ARG A 121 -1.13 23.00 24.32
CA ARG A 121 -1.15 22.70 25.78
C ARG A 121 -0.69 21.26 26.02
N GLN A 122 0.60 21.09 26.35
CA GLN A 122 1.09 19.88 27.02
C GLN A 122 0.84 20.02 28.53
N PRO A 123 0.24 19.01 29.20
CA PRO A 123 0.44 18.81 30.62
C PRO A 123 1.64 17.88 30.87
N ALA A 124 2.34 18.16 31.97
CA ALA A 124 3.53 17.47 32.45
C ALA A 124 3.30 15.96 32.68
N SER A 125 4.32 15.18 32.37
CA SER A 125 4.39 13.73 32.49
C SER A 125 4.31 13.26 33.95
N ARG A 126 3.41 12.31 34.22
CA ARG A 126 3.41 11.50 35.44
C ARG A 126 3.84 10.10 35.05
N GLN A 127 5.02 9.69 35.52
CA GLN A 127 5.49 8.30 35.41
C GLN A 127 4.49 7.38 36.12
N GLN A 128 3.95 6.39 35.41
CA GLN A 128 3.21 5.29 36.02
C GLN A 128 3.76 3.95 35.54
N SER A 129 4.00 3.11 36.54
CA SER A 129 4.60 1.78 36.49
C SER A 129 3.78 0.78 35.70
N ALA A 130 4.50 -0.09 34.99
CA ALA A 130 4.00 -1.19 34.18
C ALA A 130 3.24 -2.25 35.01
N SER A 131 2.08 -2.67 34.51
CA SER A 131 1.38 -3.89 34.92
C SER A 131 1.66 -5.04 33.95
N LYS A 132 1.99 -6.20 34.51
CA LYS A 132 2.26 -7.48 33.84
C LYS A 132 1.05 -8.00 33.04
N GLY A 133 1.29 -8.37 31.77
CA GLY A 133 0.42 -9.17 30.91
C GLY A 133 1.26 -10.12 30.02
N GLN A 134 0.75 -11.33 29.80
CA GLN A 134 1.38 -12.55 29.26
C GLN A 134 1.99 -12.47 27.83
N PRO A 135 2.85 -13.44 27.44
CA PRO A 135 3.78 -13.30 26.32
C PRO A 135 3.13 -13.61 24.97
N VAL A 136 2.99 -12.58 24.15
CA VAL A 136 3.04 -12.71 22.69
C VAL A 136 4.52 -12.75 22.30
N GLY A 137 4.89 -13.59 21.33
CA GLY A 137 6.28 -13.92 20.99
C GLY A 137 7.22 -12.72 21.05
N LYS A 138 8.37 -12.90 21.73
CA LYS A 138 9.37 -11.87 21.98
C LYS A 138 9.66 -11.08 20.70
N HIS A 139 9.11 -9.88 20.59
CA HIS A 139 9.67 -8.89 19.69
C HIS A 139 11.12 -8.67 20.13
N PRO A 140 12.10 -8.70 19.20
CA PRO A 140 13.47 -8.34 19.54
C PRO A 140 13.45 -6.93 20.16
N PRO A 141 14.26 -6.67 21.20
CA PRO A 141 14.28 -5.39 21.88
C PRO A 141 14.58 -4.26 20.90
N VAL A 142 13.80 -3.18 21.03
CA VAL A 142 13.81 -1.93 20.22
C VAL A 142 15.21 -1.32 20.04
N SER A 143 16.19 -1.68 20.90
CA SER A 143 17.55 -1.15 20.88
C SER A 143 18.43 -1.60 19.70
N GLN A 144 17.95 -2.46 18.80
CA GLN A 144 18.79 -2.95 17.69
C GLN A 144 18.84 -2.02 16.48
N PHE A 145 18.05 -0.94 16.43
CA PHE A 145 18.07 0.02 15.32
C PHE A 145 18.03 1.45 15.86
N PRO A 146 19.19 2.06 16.14
CA PRO A 146 19.21 3.44 16.61
C PRO A 146 18.61 4.36 15.56
N ASP A 147 17.83 5.32 16.04
CA ASP A 147 17.42 6.48 15.26
C ASP A 147 18.65 7.14 14.62
N LEU A 148 18.48 7.69 13.42
CA LEU A 148 19.54 8.51 12.82
C LEU A 148 19.69 9.81 13.63
N PRO A 149 20.86 10.48 13.52
CA PRO A 149 21.06 11.79 14.11
C PRO A 149 19.92 12.74 13.74
N GLY A 150 19.35 13.38 14.76
CA GLY A 150 18.18 14.25 14.61
C GLY A 150 17.13 13.96 15.68
N PRO A 151 15.93 14.55 15.56
CA PRO A 151 14.81 14.23 16.42
C PRO A 151 14.46 12.75 16.34
N THR A 152 14.17 12.13 17.49
CA THR A 152 13.71 10.74 17.52
C THR A 152 12.31 10.62 16.92
N ALA A 153 11.89 9.38 16.64
CA ALA A 153 10.51 9.09 16.23
C ALA A 153 9.45 9.66 17.23
N CYS A 154 9.84 9.92 18.47
CA CYS A 154 8.97 10.38 19.55
C CYS A 154 8.97 11.89 19.78
N ASP A 155 9.93 12.61 19.19
CA ASP A 155 10.03 14.06 19.32
C ASP A 155 9.15 14.80 18.31
N ARG A 156 8.82 14.14 17.19
CA ARG A 156 8.09 14.74 16.07
C ARG A 156 6.60 14.40 16.14
N SER A 157 5.76 15.42 15.99
CA SER A 157 4.30 15.27 15.95
C SER A 157 3.71 15.59 14.58
N THR A 158 4.54 15.69 13.54
CA THR A 158 4.12 16.00 12.16
C THR A 158 3.35 14.81 11.58
N TYR A 159 2.24 15.09 10.90
CA TYR A 159 1.52 14.11 10.08
C TYR A 159 0.77 14.85 8.97
N VAL A 160 0.54 14.15 7.87
CA VAL A 160 -0.31 14.60 6.75
C VAL A 160 -1.31 13.48 6.46
N LEU A 161 -2.54 13.87 6.14
CA LEU A 161 -3.66 12.93 5.96
C LEU A 161 -4.22 13.02 4.54
N ARG A 162 -4.68 11.89 4.04
CA ARG A 162 -5.56 11.79 2.88
C ARG A 162 -6.95 12.32 3.24
N ASP A 163 -7.74 12.62 2.21
CA ASP A 163 -9.15 12.97 2.32
C ASP A 163 -10.06 11.76 2.50
N TYR A 164 -9.54 10.55 2.29
CA TYR A 164 -10.25 9.28 2.52
C TYR A 164 -9.86 8.60 3.83
N LYS A 165 -10.73 7.70 4.28
CA LYS A 165 -10.43 6.71 5.32
C LYS A 165 -11.28 5.45 5.14
N TRP A 166 -10.94 4.40 5.88
CA TRP A 166 -11.77 3.19 5.95
C TRP A 166 -12.95 3.37 6.91
N ASN A 167 -14.17 3.22 6.39
CA ASN A 167 -15.40 3.17 7.20
C ASN A 167 -15.82 1.74 7.55
N SER A 168 -15.10 0.75 7.06
CA SER A 168 -15.27 -0.69 7.32
C SER A 168 -13.88 -1.31 7.44
N PRO A 169 -13.73 -2.48 8.08
CA PRO A 169 -12.43 -3.11 8.18
C PRO A 169 -11.80 -3.30 6.80
N TRP A 170 -10.51 -2.96 6.64
CA TRP A 170 -9.75 -3.31 5.45
C TRP A 170 -9.43 -4.80 5.48
N LEU A 171 -10.09 -5.56 4.60
CA LEU A 171 -9.93 -7.01 4.53
C LEU A 171 -9.06 -7.37 3.34
N PHE A 172 -7.89 -7.96 3.59
CA PHE A 172 -6.94 -8.27 2.52
C PHE A 172 -6.50 -9.73 2.53
N ARG A 173 -5.91 -10.17 1.43
CA ARG A 173 -5.29 -11.48 1.25
C ARG A 173 -3.84 -11.31 0.81
N THR A 174 -3.07 -12.40 0.87
CA THR A 174 -1.73 -12.47 0.26
C THR A 174 -1.75 -13.45 -0.90
N THR A 175 -0.94 -13.20 -1.92
CA THR A 175 -0.84 -14.12 -3.06
C THR A 175 -0.19 -15.44 -2.62
N LYS A 176 -0.74 -16.56 -3.07
CA LYS A 176 -0.16 -17.90 -2.84
C LYS A 176 1.24 -17.97 -3.46
N GLY A 177 2.22 -18.39 -2.67
CA GLY A 177 3.60 -18.50 -3.10
C GLY A 177 4.47 -17.25 -2.90
N THR A 178 3.92 -16.18 -2.33
CA THR A 178 4.73 -15.00 -1.94
C THR A 178 5.74 -15.38 -0.86
N THR A 179 7.05 -15.22 -1.13
CA THR A 179 8.13 -15.79 -0.30
C THR A 179 9.39 -14.91 -0.13
N LEU A 180 9.28 -13.63 -0.49
CA LEU A 180 10.25 -12.53 -0.58
C LEU A 180 11.65 -12.67 0.04
N ALA A 181 11.77 -13.13 1.30
CA ALA A 181 13.09 -13.21 1.98
C ALA A 181 13.56 -14.63 2.36
N THR A 182 12.66 -15.60 2.56
CA THR A 182 13.01 -16.91 3.18
C THR A 182 12.45 -18.14 2.46
N ASN A 183 11.97 -17.99 1.22
CA ASN A 183 11.29 -19.07 0.47
C ASN A 183 10.08 -19.66 1.23
N ARG A 184 9.50 -18.91 2.18
CA ARG A 184 8.45 -19.36 3.10
C ARG A 184 7.34 -18.34 3.23
N GLN A 185 6.16 -18.69 2.72
CA GLN A 185 4.99 -17.80 2.77
C GLN A 185 4.54 -17.44 4.19
N ARG A 186 4.71 -18.35 5.15
CA ARG A 186 4.38 -18.08 6.56
C ARG A 186 5.18 -16.92 7.17
N ASP A 187 6.40 -16.70 6.71
CA ASP A 187 7.27 -15.64 7.26
C ASP A 187 6.80 -14.28 6.71
N PHE A 188 6.42 -14.23 5.42
CA PHE A 188 5.76 -13.08 4.80
C PHE A 188 4.43 -12.75 5.49
N ASP A 189 3.54 -13.73 5.65
CA ASP A 189 2.25 -13.56 6.32
C ASP A 189 2.43 -13.06 7.77
N ALA A 190 3.47 -13.53 8.47
CA ALA A 190 3.77 -13.07 9.82
C ALA A 190 4.21 -11.61 9.84
N ALA A 191 5.05 -11.18 8.89
CA ALA A 191 5.44 -9.77 8.75
C ALA A 191 4.23 -8.88 8.46
N VAL A 192 3.39 -9.27 7.48
CA VAL A 192 2.17 -8.55 7.11
C VAL A 192 1.18 -8.43 8.27
N ARG A 193 0.99 -9.50 9.07
CA ARG A 193 0.14 -9.45 10.27
C ARG A 193 0.69 -8.50 11.33
N ARG A 194 2.01 -8.46 11.54
CA ARG A 194 2.65 -7.53 12.48
C ARG A 194 2.52 -6.09 12.00
N SER A 195 2.78 -5.82 10.72
CA SER A 195 2.57 -4.50 10.12
C SER A 195 1.13 -4.00 10.30
N LEU A 196 0.13 -4.86 10.06
CA LEU A 196 -1.27 -4.51 10.32
C LEU A 196 -1.50 -4.15 11.79
N ALA A 197 -1.00 -4.97 12.73
CA ALA A 197 -1.12 -4.72 14.16
C ALA A 197 -0.46 -3.39 14.55
N ASN A 198 0.71 -3.07 13.98
CA ASN A 198 1.42 -1.81 14.22
C ASN A 198 0.52 -0.60 13.93
N LEU A 199 -0.27 -0.65 12.85
CA LEU A 199 -1.21 0.41 12.48
C LEU A 199 -2.48 0.42 13.34
N ILE A 200 -3.17 -0.72 13.47
CA ILE A 200 -4.52 -0.74 14.08
C ILE A 200 -4.49 -0.66 15.61
N ASP A 201 -3.48 -1.26 16.24
CA ASP A 201 -3.26 -1.19 17.69
C ASP A 201 -2.40 0.02 18.07
N GLY A 202 -1.77 0.66 17.09
CA GLY A 202 -0.88 1.81 17.23
C GLY A 202 0.39 1.48 18.01
N HIS A 203 1.01 0.32 17.75
CA HIS A 203 2.26 -0.06 18.41
C HIS A 203 3.34 0.99 18.14
N ASN A 204 3.83 1.62 19.20
CA ASN A 204 4.79 2.70 19.15
C ASN A 204 5.81 2.56 20.27
N THR A 205 7.01 3.09 20.05
CA THR A 205 8.10 3.11 21.03
C THR A 205 8.06 4.35 21.93
N CYS A 206 7.07 5.23 21.72
CA CYS A 206 6.94 6.52 22.37
C CYS A 206 6.13 6.50 23.68
N GLY A 207 5.69 5.32 24.12
CA GLY A 207 4.87 5.15 25.32
C GLY A 207 3.48 5.79 25.19
N MET A 208 3.03 6.07 23.97
CA MET A 208 1.72 6.65 23.70
C MET A 208 0.65 5.56 23.66
N ASP A 209 -0.58 5.89 24.06
CA ASP A 209 -1.73 5.00 23.86
C ASP A 209 -2.04 4.84 22.36
N GLY A 210 -1.60 3.76 21.75
CA GLY A 210 -1.77 3.52 20.32
C GLY A 210 -3.22 3.30 19.86
N ARG A 211 -4.16 3.08 20.79
CA ARG A 211 -5.50 2.59 20.44
C ARG A 211 -6.24 3.54 19.51
N THR A 212 -6.66 3.01 18.36
CA THR A 212 -7.55 3.69 17.42
C THR A 212 -8.78 2.82 17.13
N ARG A 213 -9.71 3.33 16.32
CA ARG A 213 -10.82 2.53 15.77
C ARG A 213 -10.52 2.02 14.35
N ALA A 214 -9.28 2.14 13.88
CA ALA A 214 -8.89 1.50 12.63
C ALA A 214 -9.08 -0.02 12.77
N ARG A 215 -9.50 -0.66 11.68
CA ARG A 215 -9.80 -2.09 11.67
C ARG A 215 -9.31 -2.68 10.36
N GLY A 216 -8.79 -3.89 10.43
CA GLY A 216 -8.48 -4.69 9.26
C GLY A 216 -8.28 -6.14 9.65
N ALA A 217 -8.22 -7.02 8.65
CA ALA A 217 -7.91 -8.42 8.88
C ALA A 217 -7.28 -9.07 7.65
N PHE A 218 -6.31 -9.94 7.91
CA PHE A 218 -5.77 -10.85 6.92
C PHE A 218 -6.67 -12.09 6.78
N LEU A 219 -7.27 -12.26 5.60
CA LEU A 219 -8.25 -13.31 5.29
C LEU A 219 -7.63 -14.62 4.80
N GLY A 220 -6.30 -14.73 4.72
CA GLY A 220 -5.60 -15.87 4.15
C GLY A 220 -5.22 -15.66 2.69
N HIS A 221 -4.98 -16.75 1.96
CA HIS A 221 -4.31 -16.67 0.65
C HIS A 221 -5.27 -16.63 -0.54
N THR A 222 -4.85 -15.95 -1.61
CA THR A 222 -5.55 -15.94 -2.91
C THR A 222 -4.60 -16.36 -4.05
N ARG A 223 -5.15 -16.77 -5.20
CA ARG A 223 -4.37 -16.91 -6.44
C ARG A 223 -4.31 -15.62 -7.25
N THR A 224 -5.19 -14.66 -6.92
CA THR A 224 -5.20 -13.33 -7.52
C THR A 224 -4.01 -12.53 -7.00
N THR A 225 -3.31 -11.84 -7.88
CA THR A 225 -2.29 -10.86 -7.54
C THR A 225 -2.91 -9.48 -7.37
N GLY A 226 -2.22 -8.56 -6.68
CA GLY A 226 -2.58 -7.15 -6.69
C GLY A 226 -2.73 -6.65 -8.13
N ASN A 227 -3.70 -5.75 -8.31
CA ASN A 227 -4.16 -5.28 -9.60
C ASN A 227 -3.28 -4.15 -10.14
N PHE A 228 -2.04 -4.53 -10.45
CA PHE A 228 -1.09 -3.70 -11.17
C PHE A 228 -1.06 -4.15 -12.62
N VAL A 229 -1.21 -3.20 -13.54
CA VAL A 229 -1.20 -3.44 -14.98
C VAL A 229 0.05 -2.84 -15.61
N TYR A 230 0.60 -3.54 -16.60
CA TYR A 230 1.71 -3.01 -17.40
C TYR A 230 1.15 -2.45 -18.71
N ALA A 231 1.36 -1.16 -18.95
CA ALA A 231 0.89 -0.48 -20.14
C ALA A 231 1.93 0.54 -20.59
N ASP A 232 2.21 0.57 -21.90
CA ASP A 232 3.13 1.54 -22.53
C ASP A 232 4.50 1.64 -21.85
N GLY A 233 5.05 0.51 -21.40
CA GLY A 233 6.37 0.46 -20.77
C GLY A 233 6.38 0.75 -19.26
N GLN A 234 5.21 0.90 -18.64
CA GLN A 234 5.09 1.27 -17.24
C GLN A 234 4.11 0.38 -16.51
N THR A 235 4.41 0.06 -15.25
CA THR A 235 3.43 -0.51 -14.34
C THR A 235 2.53 0.62 -13.81
N THR A 236 1.26 0.34 -13.53
CA THR A 236 0.32 1.29 -12.91
C THR A 236 -0.81 0.57 -12.16
N CYS A 237 -1.59 1.31 -11.36
CA CYS A 237 -2.82 0.81 -10.76
C CYS A 237 -3.87 0.49 -11.84
N GLY A 238 -4.32 -0.75 -11.85
CA GLY A 238 -5.40 -1.23 -12.69
C GLY A 238 -6.78 -0.72 -12.26
N ARG A 239 -7.82 -1.31 -12.86
CA ARG A 239 -9.21 -1.05 -12.48
C ARG A 239 -9.58 -1.92 -11.29
N ARG A 240 -10.02 -1.29 -10.19
CA ARG A 240 -10.54 -1.95 -8.98
C ARG A 240 -11.23 -3.30 -9.27
N ASP A 241 -10.79 -4.36 -8.60
CA ASP A 241 -11.26 -5.74 -8.83
C ASP A 241 -12.05 -6.34 -7.67
N HIS A 242 -12.34 -5.53 -6.65
CA HIS A 242 -13.02 -5.87 -5.40
C HIS A 242 -12.21 -6.78 -4.47
N GLN A 243 -10.89 -6.87 -4.65
CA GLN A 243 -9.98 -7.57 -3.77
C GLN A 243 -8.88 -6.62 -3.30
N SER A 244 -8.54 -6.74 -2.02
CA SER A 244 -7.32 -6.13 -1.50
C SER A 244 -6.27 -7.22 -1.34
N VAL A 245 -5.14 -7.07 -2.02
CA VAL A 245 -4.09 -8.07 -2.09
C VAL A 245 -2.75 -7.43 -1.78
N ILE A 246 -1.99 -8.11 -0.92
CA ILE A 246 -0.58 -7.82 -0.68
C ILE A 246 0.24 -8.93 -1.32
N ASP A 247 1.11 -8.60 -2.25
CA ASP A 247 1.90 -9.59 -2.98
C ASP A 247 3.34 -9.15 -3.21
N GLU A 248 4.06 -9.98 -3.96
CA GLU A 248 5.37 -9.66 -4.50
C GLU A 248 5.34 -9.80 -6.01
N GLY A 249 6.20 -9.04 -6.67
CA GLY A 249 6.40 -9.14 -8.11
C GLY A 249 7.45 -8.17 -8.59
N ASP A 250 7.72 -8.20 -9.88
CA ASP A 250 8.58 -7.21 -10.51
C ASP A 250 7.88 -5.84 -10.50
N LEU A 251 8.62 -4.83 -10.04
CA LEU A 251 8.22 -3.44 -10.07
C LEU A 251 9.31 -2.67 -10.81
N PRO A 252 9.25 -2.63 -12.15
CA PRO A 252 10.32 -2.11 -12.95
C PRO A 252 10.62 -0.66 -12.56
N GLY A 253 11.90 -0.41 -12.27
CA GLY A 253 12.42 0.93 -12.06
C GLY A 253 12.46 1.74 -13.34
N GLY A 254 12.43 3.07 -13.18
CA GLY A 254 12.97 3.94 -14.22
C GLY A 254 14.49 3.77 -14.35
N PHE A 255 15.10 4.47 -15.29
CA PHE A 255 16.56 4.44 -15.53
C PHE A 255 17.43 4.71 -14.28
N LEU A 256 16.88 5.32 -13.22
CA LEU A 256 17.65 5.80 -12.07
C LEU A 256 17.55 4.92 -10.82
N GLU A 257 16.38 4.37 -10.49
CA GLU A 257 16.18 3.53 -9.30
C GLU A 257 14.88 2.72 -9.43
N ALA A 258 14.93 1.46 -8.99
CA ALA A 258 13.74 0.64 -8.82
C ALA A 258 12.98 1.03 -7.54
N THR A 259 11.71 0.69 -7.48
CA THR A 259 10.90 0.91 -6.28
C THR A 259 10.95 -0.30 -5.36
N LEU A 260 10.90 -0.07 -4.05
CA LEU A 260 10.76 -1.11 -3.03
C LEU A 260 9.35 -1.67 -2.99
N ALA A 261 8.35 -0.79 -3.05
CA ALA A 261 6.95 -1.17 -2.98
C ALA A 261 6.05 -0.13 -3.65
N TRP A 262 4.91 -0.60 -4.14
CA TRP A 262 3.84 0.23 -4.67
C TRP A 262 2.57 -0.04 -3.90
N THR A 263 1.81 1.02 -3.61
CA THR A 263 0.49 0.94 -3.01
C THR A 263 -0.54 1.62 -3.90
N CYS A 264 -1.56 0.87 -4.31
CA CYS A 264 -2.73 1.40 -4.99
C CYS A 264 -3.88 1.47 -4.00
N THR A 265 -4.48 2.64 -3.80
CA THR A 265 -5.70 2.79 -3.00
C THR A 265 -6.80 3.41 -3.84
N TRP A 266 -7.92 2.70 -3.95
CA TRP A 266 -9.12 3.21 -4.58
C TRP A 266 -10.07 3.78 -3.52
N SER A 267 -10.66 4.93 -3.83
CA SER A 267 -11.63 5.58 -2.95
C SER A 267 -12.88 6.00 -3.72
N GLU A 268 -13.99 6.11 -3.01
CA GLU A 268 -15.27 6.61 -3.53
C GLU A 268 -15.77 7.77 -2.67
N THR A 269 -16.24 8.82 -3.32
CA THR A 269 -16.94 9.93 -2.70
C THR A 269 -18.44 9.75 -2.90
N ARG A 270 -19.18 9.67 -1.80
CA ARG A 270 -20.65 9.67 -1.84
C ARG A 270 -21.18 10.64 -0.80
N HIS A 271 -22.10 11.51 -1.20
CA HIS A 271 -22.70 12.53 -0.33
C HIS A 271 -21.64 13.38 0.42
N GLY A 272 -20.57 13.77 -0.29
CA GLY A 272 -19.49 14.58 0.26
C GLY A 272 -18.55 13.85 1.22
N VAL A 273 -18.63 12.52 1.34
CA VAL A 273 -17.74 11.70 2.17
C VAL A 273 -16.92 10.77 1.29
N THR A 274 -15.60 10.98 1.29
CA THR A 274 -14.63 10.10 0.63
C THR A 274 -14.26 8.93 1.55
N ARG A 275 -14.33 7.70 1.03
CA ARG A 275 -13.93 6.49 1.76
C ARG A 275 -13.04 5.60 0.90
N ALA A 276 -12.03 5.00 1.51
CA ALA A 276 -11.29 3.92 0.87
C ALA A 276 -12.21 2.71 0.69
N VAL A 277 -12.06 2.02 -0.44
CA VAL A 277 -12.89 0.88 -0.82
C VAL A 277 -12.08 -0.35 -1.21
N GLU A 278 -10.82 -0.16 -1.61
CA GLU A 278 -9.89 -1.22 -1.98
C GLU A 278 -8.46 -0.70 -1.86
N ALA A 279 -7.52 -1.55 -1.48
CA ALA A 279 -6.11 -1.24 -1.64
C ALA A 279 -5.27 -2.49 -1.90
N ASP A 280 -4.27 -2.34 -2.77
CA ASP A 280 -3.28 -3.35 -3.09
C ASP A 280 -1.89 -2.85 -2.77
N ILE A 281 -1.01 -3.77 -2.36
CA ILE A 281 0.40 -3.50 -2.11
C ILE A 281 1.23 -4.55 -2.84
N ARG A 282 2.23 -4.12 -3.62
CA ARG A 282 3.23 -5.02 -4.21
C ARG A 282 4.60 -4.66 -3.69
N LEU A 283 5.35 -5.65 -3.25
CA LEU A 283 6.77 -5.52 -2.93
C LEU A 283 7.62 -5.99 -4.11
N ASN A 284 8.71 -5.27 -4.37
CA ASN A 284 9.59 -5.58 -5.48
C ASN A 284 10.49 -6.78 -5.15
N SER A 285 10.20 -7.93 -5.76
CA SER A 285 10.99 -9.15 -5.60
C SER A 285 12.12 -9.31 -6.62
N ALA A 286 12.20 -8.43 -7.62
CA ALA A 286 13.15 -8.55 -8.73
C ALA A 286 14.47 -7.83 -8.47
N ASP A 287 14.42 -6.61 -7.92
CA ASP A 287 15.60 -5.72 -7.85
C ASP A 287 16.25 -5.64 -6.47
N TYR A 288 15.57 -6.12 -5.42
CA TYR A 288 16.02 -5.95 -4.04
C TYR A 288 16.04 -7.26 -3.26
N ASN A 289 17.03 -7.37 -2.38
CA ASN A 289 17.04 -8.41 -1.37
C ASN A 289 16.26 -7.95 -0.13
N TRP A 290 15.71 -8.91 0.59
CA TRP A 290 14.83 -8.66 1.73
C TRP A 290 15.26 -9.43 2.97
N THR A 291 14.79 -8.99 4.12
CA THR A 291 14.98 -9.66 5.40
C THR A 291 13.76 -9.47 6.30
N TYR A 292 13.52 -10.43 7.20
CA TYR A 292 12.53 -10.33 8.27
C TYR A 292 13.16 -10.04 9.63
N ASP A 293 14.48 -10.01 9.72
CA ASP A 293 15.22 -9.80 10.96
C ASP A 293 16.55 -9.09 10.69
N PRO A 294 16.51 -7.79 10.35
CA PRO A 294 17.71 -7.06 9.94
C PRO A 294 18.80 -7.00 11.01
N ALA A 295 18.49 -7.22 12.29
CA ALA A 295 19.46 -7.20 13.37
C ALA A 295 20.29 -8.47 13.47
N ASN A 296 19.70 -9.61 13.09
CA ASN A 296 20.33 -10.92 13.20
C ASN A 296 20.69 -11.53 11.84
N ASP A 297 20.36 -10.85 10.74
CA ASP A 297 20.73 -11.27 9.39
C ASP A 297 22.20 -10.92 9.11
N PRO A 298 23.12 -11.90 8.99
CA PRO A 298 24.55 -11.65 8.79
C PRO A 298 24.88 -11.04 7.43
N LYS A 299 23.94 -11.12 6.47
CA LYS A 299 24.06 -10.46 5.16
C LYS A 299 23.58 -9.01 5.23
N CYS A 300 22.94 -8.61 6.32
CA CYS A 300 22.55 -7.24 6.54
C CYS A 300 23.73 -6.43 7.06
N GLN A 301 24.41 -5.73 6.15
CA GLN A 301 25.56 -4.90 6.49
C GLN A 301 25.19 -3.43 6.31
N PRO A 302 25.10 -2.64 7.41
CA PRO A 302 24.74 -1.22 7.33
C PRO A 302 25.85 -0.34 6.72
N ALA A 303 27.06 -0.90 6.51
CA ALA A 303 28.24 -0.15 6.09
C ALA A 303 28.53 -0.25 4.59
N GLN A 304 29.06 0.85 4.05
CA GLN A 304 29.55 1.05 2.69
C GLN A 304 30.89 0.35 2.43
N PRO A 305 31.30 0.12 1.16
CA PRO A 305 30.67 0.59 -0.08
C PRO A 305 29.39 -0.15 -0.47
N PRO A 306 28.57 0.46 -1.35
CA PRO A 306 27.36 -0.12 -1.90
C PRO A 306 27.63 -1.47 -2.58
N ASP A 307 27.45 -2.57 -1.86
CA ASP A 307 27.34 -3.89 -2.45
C ASP A 307 25.86 -4.25 -2.54
N GLN A 308 25.31 -4.15 -3.75
CA GLN A 308 23.89 -4.43 -4.03
C GLN A 308 23.48 -5.83 -3.56
N ASP A 309 24.41 -6.79 -3.52
CA ASP A 309 24.14 -8.16 -3.04
C ASP A 309 24.00 -8.26 -1.51
N ARG A 310 24.43 -7.22 -0.78
CA ARG A 310 24.37 -7.12 0.70
C ARG A 310 23.32 -6.11 1.18
N TRP A 311 22.48 -5.59 0.27
CA TRP A 311 21.44 -4.62 0.59
C TRP A 311 20.12 -5.30 0.83
N ARG A 312 19.72 -5.38 2.11
CA ARG A 312 18.43 -5.96 2.49
C ARG A 312 17.51 -4.92 3.09
N TYR A 313 16.26 -4.93 2.64
CA TYR A 313 15.20 -4.13 3.21
C TYR A 313 14.34 -4.98 4.14
N ASP A 314 13.90 -4.38 5.23
CA ASP A 314 13.04 -5.05 6.19
C ASP A 314 11.60 -5.09 5.68
N VAL A 315 11.07 -6.30 5.48
CA VAL A 315 9.72 -6.47 4.93
C VAL A 315 8.68 -5.83 5.83
N GLU A 316 8.79 -6.00 7.15
CA GLU A 316 7.80 -5.45 8.09
C GLU A 316 7.82 -3.92 8.10
N SER A 317 8.98 -3.28 8.02
CA SER A 317 9.12 -1.83 7.90
C SER A 317 8.45 -1.28 6.66
N VAL A 318 8.76 -1.84 5.48
CA VAL A 318 8.16 -1.40 4.20
C VAL A 318 6.65 -1.62 4.21
N VAL A 319 6.18 -2.81 4.61
CA VAL A 319 4.73 -3.07 4.67
C VAL A 319 4.03 -2.16 5.69
N THR A 320 4.66 -1.80 6.80
CA THR A 320 4.07 -0.86 7.77
C THR A 320 3.92 0.53 7.17
N HIS A 321 4.93 1.02 6.42
CA HIS A 321 4.87 2.27 5.68
C HIS A 321 3.74 2.26 4.64
N GLU A 322 3.71 1.25 3.77
CA GLU A 322 2.68 1.10 2.74
C GLU A 322 1.26 0.99 3.32
N MET A 323 1.10 0.24 4.42
CA MET A 323 -0.18 0.18 5.13
C MET A 323 -0.58 1.53 5.73
N GLY A 324 0.37 2.38 6.09
CA GLY A 324 0.10 3.76 6.49
C GLY A 324 -0.64 4.53 5.39
N HIS A 325 -0.22 4.39 4.13
CA HIS A 325 -0.94 4.94 2.96
C HIS A 325 -2.34 4.35 2.83
N VAL A 326 -2.48 3.03 2.93
CA VAL A 326 -3.80 2.37 2.89
C VAL A 326 -4.74 2.96 3.93
N TYR A 327 -4.26 3.24 5.14
CA TYR A 327 -5.06 3.84 6.20
C TYR A 327 -5.24 5.36 6.09
N GLY A 328 -4.63 6.02 5.10
CA GLY A 328 -4.83 7.44 4.82
C GLY A 328 -3.75 8.36 5.39
N LEU A 329 -2.60 7.84 5.83
CA LEU A 329 -1.43 8.66 6.12
C LEU A 329 -0.70 9.02 4.81
N VAL A 330 -0.07 10.18 4.78
CA VAL A 330 0.70 10.69 3.64
C VAL A 330 2.16 10.81 4.02
N ASN A 331 3.04 10.71 3.03
CA ASN A 331 4.47 10.89 3.23
C ASN A 331 4.83 12.25 3.82
N LEU A 332 5.87 12.24 4.64
CA LEU A 332 6.45 13.42 5.27
C LEU A 332 7.64 13.91 4.45
N SER A 333 7.90 15.22 4.54
CA SER A 333 8.90 15.89 3.73
C SER A 333 10.08 16.44 4.49
N ALA A 334 9.87 16.77 5.76
CA ALA A 334 10.88 17.40 6.58
C ALA A 334 11.96 16.38 6.91
N ILE A 335 13.23 16.76 6.75
CA ILE A 335 14.36 15.89 7.13
C ILE A 335 14.30 15.58 8.63
N GLU A 336 13.75 16.48 9.44
CA GLU A 336 13.53 16.29 10.87
C GLU A 336 12.57 15.14 11.19
N ASP A 337 11.76 14.71 10.22
CA ASP A 337 10.82 13.60 10.36
C ASP A 337 11.43 12.26 9.93
N LEU A 338 12.74 12.20 9.65
CA LEU A 338 13.46 11.03 9.10
C LEU A 338 13.30 9.71 9.89
N ASN A 339 12.90 9.78 11.16
CA ASN A 339 12.69 8.61 12.03
C ASN A 339 11.20 8.24 12.19
N LEU A 340 10.26 8.96 11.54
CA LEU A 340 8.85 8.60 11.51
C LEU A 340 8.57 7.50 10.47
N THR A 341 7.51 6.72 10.68
CA THR A 341 7.14 5.61 9.79
C THR A 341 6.81 6.09 8.40
N MET A 342 6.08 7.22 8.28
CA MET A 342 5.69 7.81 6.99
C MET A 342 6.76 8.73 6.40
N TYR A 343 8.00 8.66 6.86
CA TYR A 343 9.10 9.27 6.12
C TYR A 343 9.43 8.41 4.90
N PRO A 344 9.62 9.01 3.71
CA PRO A 344 9.72 8.25 2.46
C PRO A 344 11.05 7.53 2.22
N GLY A 345 12.09 7.81 3.02
CA GLY A 345 13.38 7.14 2.89
C GLY A 345 13.46 5.85 3.70
N VAL A 346 13.32 4.69 3.05
CA VAL A 346 13.55 3.41 3.74
C VAL A 346 15.03 3.08 3.78
N ARG A 347 15.53 3.00 5.00
CA ARG A 347 16.91 2.60 5.26
C ARG A 347 17.05 1.08 5.17
N ARG A 348 18.12 0.66 4.52
CA ARG A 348 18.57 -0.74 4.50
C ARG A 348 18.92 -1.21 5.91
N CYS A 349 18.69 -2.50 6.16
CA CYS A 349 19.15 -3.16 7.38
C CYS A 349 18.70 -2.50 8.69
N THR A 350 17.50 -1.96 8.69
CA THR A 350 16.89 -1.43 9.90
C THR A 350 15.41 -1.75 9.97
N GLY A 351 14.93 -2.03 11.19
CA GLY A 351 13.52 -2.18 11.52
C GLY A 351 12.86 -0.90 12.05
N HIS A 352 13.46 0.29 11.87
CA HIS A 352 12.98 1.52 12.51
C HIS A 352 11.52 1.90 12.16
N MET A 353 11.04 1.55 10.97
CA MET A 353 9.66 1.82 10.53
C MET A 353 8.67 0.71 10.91
N ARG A 354 9.09 -0.32 11.66
CA ARG A 354 8.15 -1.35 12.13
C ARG A 354 7.10 -0.75 13.06
N THR A 355 7.47 0.18 13.92
CA THR A 355 6.55 0.82 14.87
C THR A 355 6.20 2.22 14.44
N LEU A 356 5.05 2.71 14.89
CA LEU A 356 4.62 4.09 14.65
C LEU A 356 5.45 5.08 15.46
N GLY A 357 5.89 6.16 14.82
CA GLY A 357 6.37 7.34 15.51
C GLY A 357 5.22 8.16 16.10
N ARG A 358 5.55 9.19 16.89
CA ARG A 358 4.55 10.05 17.55
C ARG A 358 3.64 10.74 16.53
N GLY A 359 4.19 11.25 15.43
CA GLY A 359 3.44 11.84 14.33
C GLY A 359 2.42 10.86 13.73
N ASP A 360 2.87 9.65 13.43
CA ASP A 360 2.05 8.60 12.83
C ASP A 360 0.87 8.17 13.75
N VAL A 361 1.14 8.00 15.06
CA VAL A 361 0.08 7.73 16.06
C VAL A 361 -0.95 8.86 16.11
N LEU A 362 -0.51 10.12 16.06
CA LEU A 362 -1.41 11.27 16.05
C LEU A 362 -2.25 11.33 14.77
N GLY A 363 -1.66 11.02 13.61
CA GLY A 363 -2.37 10.93 12.34
C GLY A 363 -3.45 9.84 12.36
N MET A 364 -3.09 8.64 12.85
CA MET A 364 -4.05 7.54 12.99
C MET A 364 -5.20 7.89 13.95
N ARG A 365 -4.91 8.62 15.05
CA ARG A 365 -5.96 9.13 15.95
C ARG A 365 -6.80 10.23 15.32
N ALA A 366 -6.24 11.08 14.47
CA ALA A 366 -7.01 12.11 13.78
C ALA A 366 -8.04 11.48 12.81
N LEU A 367 -7.68 10.38 12.13
CA LEU A 367 -8.57 9.67 11.22
C LEU A 367 -9.57 8.74 11.94
N TYR A 368 -9.09 8.00 12.94
CA TYR A 368 -9.79 6.86 13.55
C TYR A 368 -9.98 6.95 15.07
N GLY A 369 -9.62 8.07 15.70
CA GLY A 369 -9.84 8.30 17.12
C GLY A 369 -11.32 8.50 17.47
N ARG A 370 -11.65 8.40 18.76
CA ARG A 370 -12.95 8.87 19.27
C ARG A 370 -12.89 10.40 19.23
N ARG A 371 -13.82 11.03 18.50
CA ARG A 371 -14.13 12.45 18.71
C ARG A 371 -14.86 12.61 20.04
#